data_AF-A0A7G9YNP5-F1
#
_entry.id   AF-A0A7G9YNP5-F1
#
_cell.length_a   1.000
_cell.length_b   1.000
_cell.length_c   1.000
_cell.angle_alpha   90.00
_cell.angle_beta   90.00
_cell.angle_gamma   90.00
#
_symmetry.space_group_name_H-M   'P 1'
#
loop_
_entity.id
_entity.type
_entity.pdbx_description
1 polymer ?
#
loop_
_entity_poly.entity_id
_entity_poly.type
_entity_poly.pdbx_seq_one_letter_code
_entity_poly.pdbx_strand_id
1 'polypeptide(L)' 'MLPMTTTFWISGEILEYIKTGGWIVIEEIGRQIGIAPEKSIKILDFLSEFGFIEFDSDNTRIRITNLGEKFLELPEI' A
#
# COMPACT_ATOMS: atom_id res chain seq x y z
N MET A 1 19.24 14.07 -6.09
CA MET A 1 18.12 13.43 -6.83
C MET A 1 17.65 12.25 -6.00
N LEU A 2 16.50 12.32 -5.34
CA LEU A 2 15.86 11.13 -4.76
C LEU A 2 15.28 10.34 -5.93
N PRO A 3 15.63 9.05 -6.11
CA PRO A 3 15.33 8.38 -7.36
C PRO A 3 13.86 7.97 -7.39
N MET A 4 13.25 8.20 -8.55
CA MET A 4 11.90 7.79 -8.95
C MET A 4 11.63 6.29 -8.72
N THR A 5 12.69 5.51 -8.48
CA THR A 5 12.69 4.08 -8.15
C THR A 5 12.33 3.76 -6.71
N THR A 6 12.08 4.71 -5.81
CA THR A 6 11.80 4.34 -4.40
C THR A 6 10.29 4.18 -4.16
N THR A 7 9.48 5.14 -4.63
CA THR A 7 8.04 5.16 -4.35
C THR A 7 7.26 4.05 -5.06
N PHE A 8 7.59 3.76 -6.33
CA PHE A 8 6.89 2.71 -7.08
C PHE A 8 7.11 1.32 -6.47
N TRP A 9 8.35 1.02 -6.06
CA TRP A 9 8.71 -0.24 -5.41
C TRP A 9 8.05 -0.38 -4.05
N ILE A 10 8.07 0.69 -3.24
CA ILE A 10 7.38 0.71 -1.95
C ILE A 10 5.88 0.46 -2.11
N SER A 11 5.22 1.09 -3.09
CA SER A 11 3.81 0.86 -3.35
C SER A 11 3.53 -0.60 -3.73
N GLY A 12 4.39 -1.21 -4.55
CA GLY A 12 4.31 -2.62 -4.90
C GLY A 12 4.45 -3.53 -3.68
N GLU A 13 5.45 -3.28 -2.83
CA GLU A 13 5.67 -4.05 -1.58
C GLU A 13 4.50 -3.91 -0.61
N ILE A 14 3.91 -2.71 -0.47
CA ILE A 14 2.70 -2.50 0.33
C ILE A 14 1.58 -3.37 -0.20
N LEU A 15 1.29 -3.28 -1.51
CA LEU A 15 0.20 -4.02 -2.15
C LEU A 15 0.40 -5.53 -2.04
N GLU A 16 1.62 -6.02 -2.23
CA GLU A 16 1.97 -7.44 -2.08
C GLU A 16 1.80 -7.90 -0.63
N TYR A 17 2.24 -7.10 0.35
CA TYR A 17 2.07 -7.40 1.77
C TYR A 17 0.59 -7.51 2.14
N ILE A 18 -0.27 -6.64 1.61
CA ILE A 18 -1.70 -6.66 1.91
C ILE A 18 -2.53 -7.64 1.07
N LYS A 19 -1.91 -8.25 0.05
CA LYS A 19 -2.53 -9.28 -0.81
C LYS A 19 -2.92 -10.54 -0.04
N THR A 20 -2.39 -10.77 1.16
CA THR A 20 -2.70 -11.95 1.98
C THR A 20 -4.19 -12.09 2.36
N GLY A 21 -5.02 -11.11 2.01
CA GLY A 21 -6.47 -11.21 2.04
C GLY A 21 -7.00 -10.93 3.44
N GLY A 22 -7.28 -9.65 3.71
CA GLY A 22 -7.86 -9.24 4.98
C GLY A 22 -7.58 -7.78 5.32
N TRP A 23 -8.11 -7.37 6.47
CA TRP A 23 -7.82 -6.06 7.05
C TRP A 23 -6.47 -6.10 7.79
N ILE A 24 -5.59 -5.16 7.46
CA ILE A 24 -4.24 -5.06 8.02
C ILE A 24 -4.07 -3.71 8.72
N VAL A 25 -3.47 -3.73 9.89
CA VAL A 25 -3.23 -2.53 10.70
C VAL A 25 -2.12 -1.67 10.07
N ILE A 26 -2.37 -0.37 9.93
CA ILE A 26 -1.43 0.58 9.29
C ILE A 26 -0.07 0.61 10.00
N GLU A 27 -0.06 0.52 11.33
CA GLU A 27 1.17 0.48 12.13
C GLU A 27 2.07 -0.72 11.79
N GLU A 28 1.48 -1.86 11.42
CA GLU A 28 2.24 -3.04 11.01
C GLU A 28 2.96 -2.81 9.68
N ILE A 29 2.30 -2.11 8.74
CA ILE A 29 2.86 -1.81 7.42
C ILE A 29 4.10 -0.92 7.53
N GLY A 30 4.03 0.14 8.34
CA GLY A 30 5.17 1.03 8.58
C GLY A 30 6.37 0.29 9.16
N ARG A 31 6.11 -0.66 10.06
CA ARG A 31 7.14 -1.52 10.69
C ARG A 31 7.75 -2.52 9.71
N GLN A 32 6.94 -3.18 8.87
CA GLN A 32 7.40 -4.19 7.93
C GLN A 32 8.26 -3.60 6.81
N ILE A 33 7.87 -2.44 6.29
CA ILE A 33 8.54 -1.83 5.12
C ILE A 33 9.66 -0.88 5.57
N GLY A 34 9.79 -0.60 6.88
CA GLY A 34 10.86 0.23 7.42
C GLY A 34 10.75 1.71 7.05
N ILE A 35 9.51 2.18 6.82
CA ILE A 35 9.22 3.56 6.41
C ILE A 35 8.70 4.35 7.60
N ALA A 36 9.10 5.61 7.69
CA ALA A 36 8.58 6.54 8.69
C ALA A 36 7.04 6.63 8.61
N PRO A 37 6.31 6.57 9.73
CA PRO A 37 4.85 6.53 9.74
C PRO A 37 4.18 7.62 8.90
N GLU A 38 4.72 8.84 8.96
CA GLU A 38 4.25 10.00 8.18
C GLU A 38 4.32 9.81 6.65
N LYS A 39 5.32 9.07 6.17
CA LYS A 39 5.49 8.77 4.74
C LYS A 39 4.61 7.59 4.34
N SER A 40 4.48 6.58 5.19
CA SER A 40 3.59 5.46 4.95
C SER A 40 2.16 5.94 4.78
N ILE A 41 1.67 6.83 5.65
CA ILE A 41 0.32 7.41 5.54
C ILE A 41 0.10 8.06 4.17
N LYS A 42 1.04 8.89 3.71
CA LYS A 42 0.93 9.54 2.39
C LYS A 42 0.86 8.56 1.22
N ILE A 43 1.58 7.44 1.31
CA ILE A 43 1.55 6.41 0.27
C ILE A 43 0.23 5.64 0.32
N LEU A 44 -0.28 5.35 1.52
CA LEU A 44 -1.60 4.72 1.69
C LEU A 44 -2.71 5.63 1.19
N ASP A 45 -2.67 6.93 1.52
CA ASP A 45 -3.63 7.92 1.02
C ASP A 45 -3.62 7.95 -0.51
N PHE A 46 -2.43 7.99 -1.13
CA PHE A 46 -2.28 7.90 -2.58
C PHE A 46 -2.90 6.61 -3.13
N LEU A 47 -2.53 5.44 -2.59
CA LEU A 47 -3.08 4.16 -3.05
C LEU A 47 -4.61 4.10 -2.91
N SER A 48 -5.17 4.72 -1.87
CA SER A 48 -6.61 4.81 -1.65
C SER A 48 -7.28 5.78 -2.62
N GLU A 49 -6.65 6.91 -2.95
CA GLU A 49 -7.15 7.89 -3.92
C GLU A 49 -7.34 7.25 -5.31
N PHE A 50 -6.40 6.38 -5.71
CA PHE A 50 -6.49 5.63 -6.96
C PHE A 50 -7.36 4.35 -6.85
N GLY A 51 -7.88 4.05 -5.67
CA GLY A 51 -8.78 2.92 -5.42
C GLY A 51 -8.10 1.56 -5.37
N PHE A 52 -6.78 1.50 -5.19
CA PHE A 52 -6.04 0.23 -5.02
C PHE A 52 -6.27 -0.39 -3.63
N ILE A 53 -6.50 0.45 -2.63
CA ILE A 53 -6.80 0.05 -1.25
C ILE A 53 -8.02 0.80 -0.72
N GLU A 54 -8.56 0.32 0.39
CA GLU A 54 -9.59 1.04 1.14
C GLU A 54 -9.33 0.93 2.65
N PHE A 55 -9.78 1.95 3.38
CA PHE A 55 -9.67 2.05 4.83
C PHE A 55 -10.91 1.47 5.53
N ASP A 56 -10.74 1.00 6.75
CA ASP A 56 -11.85 0.68 7.63
C ASP A 56 -12.53 1.95 8.16
N SER A 57 -13.65 1.79 8.88
CA SER A 57 -14.42 2.91 9.42
C SER A 57 -13.63 3.83 10.35
N ASP A 58 -12.57 3.31 10.97
CA ASP A 58 -11.75 4.02 11.95
C ASP A 58 -10.43 4.53 11.35
N ASN A 59 -10.17 4.30 10.05
CA ASN A 59 -8.92 4.58 9.37
C ASN A 59 -7.67 3.99 10.07
N THR A 60 -7.83 2.87 10.75
CA THR A 60 -6.73 2.16 11.44
C THR A 60 -6.24 0.95 10.67
N ARG A 61 -7.08 0.44 9.75
CA ARG A 61 -6.80 -0.73 8.94
C ARG A 61 -7.03 -0.42 7.48
N ILE A 62 -6.30 -1.15 6.63
CA ILE A 62 -6.48 -1.13 5.19
C ILE A 62 -6.71 -2.53 4.66
N ARG A 63 -7.37 -2.63 3.51
CA ARG A 63 -7.40 -3.84 2.70
C ARG A 63 -7.17 -3.51 1.24
N ILE A 64 -6.66 -4.47 0.48
CA ILE A 64 -6.54 -4.35 -0.96
C ILE A 64 -7.93 -4.45 -1.60
N THR A 65 -8.17 -3.65 -2.64
CA THR A 65 -9.38 -3.79 -3.47
C THR A 65 -9.10 -4.73 -4.63
N ASN A 66 -10.16 -5.13 -5.34
CA ASN A 66 -10.04 -5.89 -6.58
C ASN A 66 -9.19 -5.16 -7.66
N LEU A 67 -9.14 -3.82 -7.64
CA LEU A 67 -8.28 -3.05 -8.54
C LEU A 67 -6.80 -3.20 -8.15
N GLY A 68 -6.49 -3.12 -6.85
CA GLY A 68 -5.15 -3.36 -6.31
C GLY A 68 -4.64 -4.76 -6.63
N GLU A 69 -5.50 -5.78 -6.47
CA GLU A 69 -5.15 -7.16 -6.79
C GLU A 69 -4.80 -7.33 -8.27
N LYS A 70 -5.61 -6.79 -9.18
CA LYS A 70 -5.36 -6.84 -10.63
C LYS A 70 -4.10 -6.10 -11.04
N PHE A 71 -3.77 -5.00 -10.36
CA PHE A 71 -2.54 -4.26 -10.63
C PHE A 71 -1.29 -5.13 -10.39
N LEU A 72 -1.31 -5.98 -9.36
CA LEU A 72 -0.23 -6.92 -9.06
C LEU A 72 -0.14 -8.09 -10.05
N GLU A 73 -1.18 -8.33 -10.85
CA GLU A 73 -1.18 -9.38 -11.88
C GLU A 73 -0.72 -8.88 -13.27
N LEU A 74 -0.52 -7.57 -13.42
CA LEU A 74 -0.04 -7.01 -14.67
C LEU A 74 1.43 -7.43 -14.89
N PRO A 75 1.79 -7.88 -16.10
CA PRO A 75 3.18 -8.22 -16.41
C PRO A 75 4.07 -6.99 -16.31
N GLU A 76 5.25 -7.15 -15.71
CA GLU A 76 6.29 -6.12 -15.74
C GLU A 76 6.68 -5.85 -17.20
N ILE A 77 6.60 -4.57 -17.60
CA ILE A 77 6.88 -4.09 -18.97
C ILE A 77 8.33 -3.62 -19.07
#